data_AF-A0A1X7UI88-F1
#
_entry.id   AF-A0A1X7UI88-F1
#
_cell.length_a   1.000
_cell.length_b   1.000
_cell.length_c   1.000
_cell.angle_alpha   90.00
_cell.angle_beta   90.00
_cell.angle_gamma   90.00
#
_symmetry.space_group_name_H-M   'P 1'
#
loop_
_entity.id
_entity.type
_entity.pdbx_description
1 polymer ?
#
loop_
_entity_poly.entity_id
_entity_poly.type
_entity_poly.pdbx_seq_one_letter_code
_entity_poly.pdbx_strand_id
1 'polypeptide(L)'
;MVDRILEQEEAIRRTLSSDRKTSHLVPTWKDIDVLQAIHTALSPLSSLTDILSADSYVTVSAVIPLLHLIDNKFLKEESTDTYLKHDIKKCIKDNLNERNSNMGEDIEVIVKT
;
A
#
# COMPACT_ATOMS: atom_id res chain seq x y z
N MET A 1 2.51 2.88 -9.96
CA MET A 1 1.76 3.90 -10.73
C MET A 1 1.87 5.27 -10.08
N VAL A 2 1.53 5.41 -8.79
CA VAL A 2 1.63 6.68 -8.04
C VAL A 2 3.03 7.31 -8.12
N ASP A 3 4.09 6.51 -7.94
CA ASP A 3 5.49 6.93 -8.15
C ASP A 3 5.71 7.69 -9.47
N ARG A 4 5.25 7.10 -10.58
CA ARG A 4 5.46 7.67 -11.92
C ARG A 4 4.68 8.96 -12.11
N ILE A 5 3.50 9.07 -11.49
CA ILE A 5 2.68 10.29 -11.55
C ILE A 5 3.38 11.43 -10.79
N LEU A 6 3.95 11.12 -9.61
CA LEU A 6 4.72 12.10 -8.83
C LEU A 6 6.01 12.51 -9.56
N GLU A 7 6.73 11.56 -10.16
CA GLU A 7 7.95 11.83 -10.95
C GLU A 7 7.66 12.71 -12.18
N GLN A 8 6.52 12.48 -12.83
CA GLN A 8 6.15 13.17 -14.08
C GLN A 8 5.19 14.35 -13.86
N GLU A 9 5.02 14.84 -12.62
CA GLU A 9 4.06 15.89 -12.29
C GLU A 9 4.15 17.08 -13.25
N GLU A 10 5.36 17.60 -13.46
CA GLU A 10 5.59 18.77 -14.30
C GLU A 10 5.25 18.52 -15.77
N ALA A 11 5.54 17.32 -16.29
CA ALA A 11 5.20 16.94 -17.65
C ALA A 11 3.67 16.81 -17.82
N ILE A 12 2.99 16.26 -16.82
CA ILE A 12 1.52 16.14 -16.79
C ILE A 12 0.89 17.53 -16.76
N ARG A 13 1.35 18.42 -15.87
CA ARG A 13 0.84 19.80 -15.76
C ARG A 13 1.01 20.57 -17.05
N ARG A 14 2.18 20.49 -17.70
CA ARG A 14 2.44 21.16 -18.99
C ARG A 14 1.53 20.64 -20.10
N THR A 15 1.36 19.32 -20.19
CA THR A 15 0.53 18.69 -21.22
C THR A 15 -0.94 19.07 -21.03
N LEU A 16 -1.45 18.98 -19.80
CA LEU A 16 -2.86 19.27 -19.49
C LEU A 16 -3.20 20.76 -19.59
N SER A 17 -2.25 21.64 -19.28
CA SER A 17 -2.43 23.10 -19.39
C SER A 17 -2.38 23.60 -20.85
N SER A 18 -1.74 22.84 -21.74
CA SER A 18 -1.62 23.21 -23.16
C SER A 18 -2.92 22.98 -23.94
N ASP A 19 -3.76 22.04 -23.52
CA ASP A 19 -5.08 21.80 -24.11
C ASP A 19 -6.20 22.43 -23.27
N ARG A 20 -6.97 23.34 -23.88
CA ARG A 20 -8.10 24.02 -23.25
C ARG A 20 -9.17 23.05 -22.76
N LYS A 21 -9.32 21.89 -23.40
CA LYS A 21 -10.30 20.88 -22.98
C LYS A 21 -9.87 20.16 -21.72
N THR A 22 -8.57 19.97 -21.49
CA THR A 22 -8.03 19.23 -20.34
C THR A 22 -7.49 20.12 -19.23
N SER A 23 -7.47 21.44 -19.43
CA SER A 23 -6.97 22.40 -18.44
C SER A 23 -7.66 22.33 -17.07
N HIS A 24 -8.89 21.81 -17.00
CA HIS A 24 -9.61 21.62 -15.74
C HIS A 24 -9.17 20.35 -14.96
N LEU A 25 -8.36 19.49 -15.57
CA LEU A 25 -7.83 18.25 -14.98
C LEU A 25 -6.42 18.43 -14.41
N VAL A 26 -5.86 19.64 -14.47
CA VAL A 26 -4.53 19.91 -13.94
C VAL A 26 -4.53 19.61 -12.44
N PRO A 27 -3.67 18.69 -11.95
CA PRO A 27 -3.64 18.33 -10.54
C PRO A 27 -3.38 19.55 -9.67
N THR A 28 -4.18 19.70 -8.62
CA THR A 28 -3.99 20.74 -7.61
C THR A 28 -2.93 20.26 -6.61
N TRP A 29 -2.31 21.19 -5.88
CA TRP A 29 -1.37 20.87 -4.80
C TRP A 29 -1.95 19.85 -3.79
N LYS A 30 -3.26 19.93 -3.49
CA LYS A 30 -3.94 18.95 -2.63
C LYS A 30 -3.96 17.54 -3.21
N ASP A 31 -4.13 17.42 -4.52
CA ASP A 31 -4.15 16.12 -5.20
C ASP A 31 -2.76 15.48 -5.14
N ILE A 32 -1.71 16.30 -5.28
CA ILE A 32 -0.31 15.87 -5.13
C ILE A 32 -0.01 15.43 -3.69
N ASP A 33 -0.44 16.20 -2.69
CA ASP A 33 -0.26 15.84 -1.27
C ASP A 33 -0.93 14.51 -0.93
N VAL A 34 -2.13 14.26 -1.46
CA VAL A 34 -2.84 12.98 -1.30
C VAL A 34 -2.06 11.84 -1.96
N LEU A 35 -1.56 12.03 -3.18
CA LEU A 35 -0.74 11.03 -3.87
C LEU A 35 0.56 10.74 -3.13
N GLN A 36 1.22 11.75 -2.56
CA GLN A 36 2.41 11.57 -1.72
C GLN A 36 2.12 10.81 -0.43
N ALA A 37 0.99 11.08 0.23
CA ALA A 37 0.57 10.35 1.41
C ALA A 37 0.31 8.87 1.11
N ILE A 38 -0.38 8.58 -0.01
CA ILE A 38 -0.60 7.20 -0.48
C ILE A 38 0.73 6.51 -0.79
N HIS A 39 1.62 7.19 -1.53
CA HIS A 39 2.92 6.67 -1.88
C HIS A 39 3.75 6.32 -0.64
N THR A 40 3.83 7.23 0.33
CA THR A 40 4.58 7.04 1.57
C THR A 40 4.02 5.90 2.40
N ALA A 41 2.68 5.73 2.43
CA ALA A 41 2.03 4.63 3.13
C ALA A 41 2.35 3.27 2.48
N LEU A 42 2.36 3.19 1.15
CA LEU A 42 2.42 1.92 0.41
C LEU A 42 3.84 1.52 -0.04
N SER A 43 4.76 2.47 -0.18
CA SER A 43 6.14 2.23 -0.64
C SER A 43 6.86 1.11 0.13
N PRO A 44 6.77 1.05 1.49
CA PRO A 44 7.39 -0.03 2.24
C PRO A 44 6.82 -1.43 1.92
N LEU A 45 5.51 -1.52 1.68
CA LEU A 45 4.83 -2.77 1.31
C LEU A 45 5.22 -3.23 -0.11
N SER A 46 5.49 -2.29 -1.02
CA SER A 46 6.02 -2.62 -2.35
C SER A 46 7.37 -3.34 -2.25
N SER A 47 8.28 -2.80 -1.44
CA SER A 47 9.61 -3.40 -1.27
C SER A 47 9.56 -4.80 -0.64
N LEU A 48 8.62 -5.00 0.29
CA LEU A 48 8.36 -6.30 0.91
C LEU A 48 7.82 -7.29 -0.11
N THR A 49 6.86 -6.87 -0.93
CA THR A 49 6.24 -7.72 -1.96
C THR A 49 7.27 -8.17 -3.00
N ASP A 50 8.16 -7.27 -3.42
CA ASP A 50 9.25 -7.61 -4.34
C ASP A 50 10.17 -8.69 -3.73
N ILE A 51 10.59 -8.51 -2.47
CA ILE A 51 11.43 -9.50 -1.76
C ILE A 51 10.72 -10.85 -1.66
N LEU A 52 9.44 -10.87 -1.28
CA LEU A 52 8.68 -12.13 -1.16
C LEU A 52 8.45 -12.79 -2.52
N SER A 53 8.20 -12.02 -3.57
CA SER A 53 8.00 -12.55 -4.91
C SER A 53 9.28 -13.15 -5.51
N ALA A 54 10.45 -12.71 -5.04
CA ALA A 54 11.73 -13.25 -5.44
C ALA A 54 12.06 -14.59 -4.74
N ASP A 55 11.37 -14.93 -3.65
CA ASP A 55 11.58 -16.18 -2.95
C ASP A 55 10.81 -17.33 -3.59
N SER A 56 11.54 -18.34 -4.05
CA SER A 56 10.97 -19.51 -4.71
C SER A 56 10.29 -20.51 -3.77
N TYR A 57 10.52 -20.41 -2.45
CA TYR A 57 10.03 -21.37 -1.45
C TYR A 57 9.52 -20.68 -0.18
N VAL A 58 8.29 -20.19 -0.23
CA VAL A 58 7.63 -19.59 0.94
C VAL A 58 7.10 -20.69 1.88
N THR A 59 7.73 -20.85 3.04
CA THR A 59 7.26 -21.78 4.08
C THR A 59 6.23 -21.12 5.01
N VAL A 60 5.28 -21.90 5.54
CA VAL A 60 4.28 -21.40 6.51
C VAL A 60 4.95 -20.77 7.75
N SER A 61 6.08 -21.33 8.17
CA SER A 61 6.91 -20.79 9.26
C SER A 61 7.52 -19.42 8.97
N ALA A 62 7.71 -19.04 7.70
CA ALA A 62 8.19 -17.71 7.32
C ALA A 62 7.05 -16.68 7.28
N VAL A 63 5.83 -17.10 6.95
CA VAL A 63 4.65 -16.21 6.84
C VAL A 63 4.26 -15.60 8.18
N ILE A 64 4.33 -16.36 9.28
CA ILE A 64 3.95 -15.87 10.63
C ILE A 64 4.85 -14.70 11.09
N PRO A 65 6.20 -14.82 11.09
CA PRO A 65 7.10 -13.69 11.38
C PRO A 65 6.91 -12.49 10.45
N LEU A 66 6.57 -12.74 9.18
CA LEU A 66 6.32 -11.68 8.21
C LEU A 66 5.05 -10.90 8.53
N LEU A 67 3.96 -11.57 8.91
CA LEU A 67 2.74 -10.91 9.39
C LEU A 67 3.02 -10.04 10.61
N HIS A 68 3.80 -10.56 11.56
CA HIS A 68 4.24 -9.77 12.72
C HIS A 68 5.10 -8.56 12.32
N LEU A 69 5.95 -8.69 11.30
CA LEU A 69 6.77 -7.60 10.79
C LEU A 69 5.92 -6.52 10.10
N ILE A 70 4.91 -6.92 9.32
CA ILE A 70 3.93 -6.01 8.70
C ILE A 70 3.21 -5.20 9.76
N ASP A 71 2.70 -5.86 10.81
CA ASP A 71 1.93 -5.16 11.84
C ASP A 71 2.79 -4.23 12.71
N ASN A 72 3.97 -4.68 13.12
CA ASN A 72 4.81 -3.93 14.08
C ASN A 72 5.72 -2.87 13.44
N LYS A 73 6.13 -3.06 12.18
CA LYS A 73 7.11 -2.18 11.52
C LYS A 73 6.48 -1.30 10.45
N PHE A 74 5.53 -1.83 9.68
CA PHE A 74 5.00 -1.14 8.50
C PHE A 74 3.64 -0.47 8.75
N LEU A 75 2.76 -1.13 9.53
CA LEU A 75 1.42 -0.63 9.85
C LEU A 75 1.34 0.04 11.23
N LYS A 76 2.45 0.12 11.96
CA LYS A 76 2.51 0.81 13.25
C LYS A 76 2.14 2.29 13.07
N GLU A 77 1.25 2.77 13.92
CA GLU A 77 0.86 4.17 13.96
C GLU A 77 2.03 5.02 14.45
N GLU A 78 2.50 5.94 13.61
CA GLU A 78 3.49 6.95 14.01
C GLU A 78 2.77 8.27 14.24
N SER A 79 3.13 9.01 15.30
CA SER A 79 2.49 10.29 15.64
C SER A 79 2.71 11.39 14.60
N THR A 80 3.61 11.17 13.65
CA THR A 80 3.91 12.05 12.51
C THR A 80 3.06 11.75 11.27
N ASP A 81 2.22 10.72 11.30
CA ASP A 81 1.43 10.31 10.14
C ASP A 81 0.28 11.29 9.86
N THR A 82 0.09 11.64 8.58
CA THR A 82 -1.09 12.36 8.11
C THR A 82 -2.34 11.52 8.39
N TYR A 83 -3.49 12.16 8.65
CA TYR A 83 -4.78 11.49 8.84
C TYR A 83 -5.07 10.40 7.80
N LEU A 84 -4.80 10.70 6.51
CA LEU A 84 -4.98 9.73 5.42
C LEU A 84 -4.04 8.52 5.52
N LYS A 85 -2.78 8.72 5.95
CA LYS A 85 -1.81 7.64 6.12
C LYS A 85 -2.22 6.69 7.25
N HIS A 86 -2.78 7.24 8.33
CA HIS A 86 -3.36 6.48 9.43
C HIS A 86 -4.53 5.62 8.96
N ASP A 87 -5.48 6.23 8.24
CA ASP A 87 -6.68 5.52 7.76
C ASP A 87 -6.33 4.41 6.77
N ILE A 88 -5.37 4.64 5.87
CA ILE A 88 -4.86 3.61 4.95
C ILE A 88 -4.22 2.45 5.73
N LYS A 89 -3.33 2.74 6.69
CA LYS A 89 -2.68 1.69 7.51
C LYS A 89 -3.71 0.86 8.26
N LYS A 90 -4.73 1.50 8.83
CA LYS A 90 -5.82 0.84 9.54
C LYS A 90 -6.65 -0.05 8.61
N CYS A 91 -7.05 0.46 7.45
CA CYS A 91 -7.79 -0.32 6.46
C CYS A 91 -7.02 -1.57 6.01
N ILE A 92 -5.71 -1.44 5.78
CA ILE A 92 -4.85 -2.59 5.43
C ILE A 92 -4.79 -3.60 6.58
N LYS A 93 -4.62 -3.13 7.83
CA LYS A 93 -4.59 -3.99 9.01
C LYS A 93 -5.90 -4.76 9.19
N ASP A 94 -7.03 -4.07 9.07
CA ASP A 94 -8.36 -4.67 9.20
C ASP A 94 -8.58 -5.74 8.10
N ASN A 95 -8.20 -5.44 6.86
CA ASN A 95 -8.29 -6.41 5.76
C ASN A 95 -7.38 -7.63 5.95
N LEU A 96 -6.15 -7.43 6.44
CA LEU A 96 -5.23 -8.54 6.73
C LEU A 96 -5.77 -9.44 7.83
N ASN A 97 -6.34 -8.86 8.89
CA ASN A 97 -6.93 -9.62 10.00
C ASN A 97 -8.17 -10.41 9.56
N GLU A 98 -9.03 -9.84 8.72
CA GLU A 98 -10.18 -10.52 8.14
C GLU A 98 -9.73 -11.74 7.31
N ARG A 99 -8.76 -11.54 6.40
CA ARG A 99 -8.22 -12.61 5.55
C ARG A 99 -7.56 -13.72 6.36
N ASN A 100 -6.83 -13.37 7.42
CA ASN A 100 -6.16 -14.34 8.27
C ASN A 100 -7.14 -15.12 9.16
N SER A 101 -8.25 -14.48 9.58
CA SER A 101 -9.32 -15.15 10.34
C SER A 101 -10.04 -16.19 9.47
N ASN A 102 -10.30 -15.87 8.19
CA ASN A 102 -10.88 -16.82 7.23
C ASN A 102 -9.93 -17.98 6.91
N MET A 103 -8.61 -17.71 6.88
CA MET A 103 -7.60 -18.74 6.64
C MET A 103 -7.49 -19.77 7.78
N GLY A 104 -7.88 -19.40 9.01
CA GLY A 104 -8.00 -20.30 10.15
C GLY A 104 -9.12 -21.35 10.00
N GLU A 105 -10.20 -21.03 9.30
CA GLU A 105 -11.26 -21.99 8.96
C GLU A 105 -10.79 -22.97 7.87
N ASP A 106 -10.04 -22.50 6.87
CA ASP A 106 -9.59 -23.34 5.75
C ASP A 106 -8.48 -24.34 6.14
N ILE A 107 -7.60 -23.99 7.10
CA ILE A 107 -6.55 -24.92 7.58
C ILE A 107 -7.16 -26.07 8.40
N GLU A 108 -8.27 -25.85 9.12
CA GLU A 108 -8.99 -26.93 9.81
C GLU A 108 -9.56 -27.96 8.82
N VAL A 109 -9.95 -27.55 7.61
CA VAL A 109 -10.46 -28.45 6.57
C VAL A 109 -9.36 -29.33 5.97
N ILE A 110 -8.14 -28.80 5.82
CA ILE A 110 -6.99 -29.53 5.27
C ILE A 110 -6.45 -30.57 6.27
N VAL A 111 -6.52 -30.31 7.57
CA VAL A 111 -6.05 -31.25 8.61
C VAL A 111 -7.09 -32.33 8.95
N LYS A 112 -8.38 -32.11 8.64
CA LYS A 112 -9.48 -33.07 8.87
C LYS A 112 -9.76 -34.00 7.68
N THR A 113 -9.00 -33.92 6.59
CA THR A 113 -9.09 -34.82 5.42
C THR A 113 -7.91 -35.77 5.39
#